data_AF-A0A397TBV4-F1
#
_entry.id   AF-A0A397TBV4-F1
#
_cell.length_a   1.000
_cell.length_b   1.000
_cell.length_c   1.000
_cell.angle_alpha   90.00
_cell.angle_beta   90.00
_cell.angle_gamma   90.00
#
_symmetry.space_group_name_H-M   'P 1'
#
loop_
_entity.id
_entity.type
_entity.pdbx_description
1 polymer ?
#
loop_
_entity_poly.entity_id
_entity_poly.type
_entity_poly.pdbx_seq_one_letter_code
_entity_poly.pdbx_strand_id
1 'polypeptide(L)' 'MPIKFFSRLSQNYIEILEDDEYYDITIEVGNDPNVKIFRAHMIILCYRSPFLRRILASNKKNNDGILAHIKFSNISPETF' A
#
# COMPACT_ATOMS: atom_id res chain seq x y z
N MET A 1 15.25 27.17 9.29
CA MET A 1 13.83 26.87 8.93
C MET A 1 13.59 25.64 8.04
N PRO A 2 14.56 25.02 7.33
CA PRO A 2 14.32 23.75 6.61
C PRO A 2 14.04 22.55 7.53
N ILE A 3 14.73 22.47 8.67
CA ILE A 3 14.61 21.35 9.61
C ILE A 3 13.15 21.17 10.09
N LYS A 4 12.48 22.27 10.47
CA LYS A 4 11.08 22.23 10.92
C LYS A 4 10.12 21.80 9.80
N PHE A 5 10.41 22.19 8.55
CA PHE A 5 9.61 21.74 7.39
C PHE A 5 9.75 20.23 7.19
N PHE A 6 10.98 19.72 7.15
CA PHE A 6 11.22 18.28 6.98
C PHE A 6 10.66 17.45 8.12
N SER A 7 10.80 17.89 9.38
CA SER A 7 10.21 17.18 10.53
C SER A 7 8.68 17.09 10.42
N ARG A 8 8.01 18.17 10.01
CA ARG A 8 6.56 18.15 9.79
C ARG A 8 6.17 17.25 8.63
N LEU A 9 6.88 17.34 7.52
CA LEU A 9 6.64 16.49 6.35
C LEU A 9 6.81 15.01 6.68
N SER A 10 7.86 14.65 7.43
CA SER A 10 8.08 13.28 7.92
C SER A 10 6.96 12.81 8.83
N GLN A 11 6.49 13.66 9.75
CA GLN A 11 5.35 13.32 10.62
C GLN A 11 4.08 13.08 9.80
N ASN A 12 3.76 13.96 8.85
CA ASN A 12 2.60 13.77 7.98
C ASN A 12 2.71 12.49 7.13
N TYR A 13 3.92 12.12 6.71
CA TYR A 13 4.12 10.87 5.97
C TYR A 13 3.87 9.63 6.84
N ILE A 14 4.25 9.67 8.13
CA ILE A 14 3.94 8.61 9.10
C ILE A 14 2.43 8.52 9.32
N GLU A 15 1.76 9.66 9.51
CA GLU A 15 0.30 9.72 9.65
C GLU A 15 -0.41 9.06 8.46
N ILE A 16 0.03 9.31 7.23
CA ILE A 16 -0.53 8.66 6.04
C ILE A 16 -0.22 7.16 6.02
N LEU A 17 0.97 6.72 6.45
CA LEU A 17 1.32 5.30 6.50
C LEU A 17 0.49 4.50 7.51
N GLU A 18 0.09 5.12 8.61
CA GLU A 18 -0.72 4.53 9.67
C GLU A 18 -2.24 4.70 9.45
N ASP A 19 -2.63 5.50 8.46
CA ASP A 19 -4.03 5.79 8.14
C ASP A 19 -4.75 4.58 7.52
N ASP A 20 -5.93 4.26 8.08
CA ASP A 20 -6.86 3.23 7.60
C ASP A 20 -8.17 3.83 7.07
N GLU A 21 -8.29 5.15 6.93
CA GLU A 21 -9.51 5.83 6.47
C GLU A 21 -9.51 6.04 4.95
N TYR A 22 -8.40 6.49 4.37
CA TYR A 22 -8.31 6.91 2.96
C TYR A 22 -7.57 5.91 2.07
N TYR A 23 -7.46 4.64 2.48
CA TYR A 23 -6.80 3.62 1.68
C TYR A 23 -7.52 3.41 0.34
N ASP A 24 -6.73 3.28 -0.73
CA ASP A 24 -7.22 3.08 -2.09
C ASP A 24 -6.86 1.68 -2.63
N ILE A 25 -6.23 0.84 -1.79
CA ILE A 25 -5.94 -0.56 -2.09
C ILE A 25 -6.05 -1.50 -0.89
N THR A 26 -6.52 -2.71 -1.16
CA THR A 26 -6.40 -3.89 -0.29
C THR A 26 -5.42 -4.91 -0.87
N ILE A 27 -4.58 -5.47 -0.01
CA ILE A 27 -3.59 -6.47 -0.36
C ILE A 27 -3.85 -7.72 0.48
N GLU A 28 -4.29 -8.78 -0.16
CA GLU A 28 -4.43 -10.09 0.46
C GLU A 28 -3.10 -10.85 0.36
N VAL A 29 -2.58 -11.35 1.47
CA VAL A 29 -1.29 -12.02 1.55
C VAL A 29 -1.44 -13.36 2.26
N GLY A 30 -0.72 -14.36 1.77
CA GLY A 30 -0.74 -15.73 2.30
C GLY A 30 -1.76 -16.62 1.60
N ASN A 31 -1.92 -17.81 2.13
CA ASN A 31 -2.88 -18.81 1.70
C ASN A 31 -3.59 -19.39 2.91
N ASP A 32 -4.78 -19.96 2.68
CA ASP A 32 -5.56 -20.62 3.72
C ASP A 32 -4.70 -21.64 4.51
N PRO A 33 -4.78 -21.63 5.85
CA PRO A 33 -5.64 -20.80 6.71
C PRO A 33 -5.02 -19.44 7.13
N ASN A 34 -3.79 -19.14 6.71
CA ASN A 34 -3.01 -17.99 7.16
C ASN A 34 -3.07 -16.84 6.14
N VAL A 35 -4.27 -16.29 5.93
CA VAL A 35 -4.47 -15.12 5.07
C VAL A 35 -4.59 -13.86 5.91
N LYS A 36 -3.92 -12.78 5.48
CA LYS A 36 -4.05 -11.45 6.08
C LYS A 36 -4.35 -10.42 5.00
N ILE A 37 -5.20 -9.46 5.34
CA ILE A 37 -5.55 -8.35 4.48
C ILE A 37 -4.87 -7.09 5.03
N PHE A 38 -4.13 -6.41 4.16
CA PHE A 38 -3.52 -5.12 4.42
C PHE A 38 -4.26 -4.04 3.65
N ARG A 39 -4.53 -2.93 4.32
CA ARG A 39 -5.03 -1.69 3.70
C ARG A 39 -3.87 -0.73 3.56
N ALA A 40 -3.77 -0.08 2.42
CA ALA A 40 -2.61 0.75 2.11
C ALA A 40 -2.96 1.81 1.06
N HIS A 41 -1.97 2.67 0.80
CA HIS A 41 -2.06 3.79 -0.13
C HIS A 41 -1.19 3.52 -1.37
N MET A 42 -1.82 3.37 -2.54
CA MET A 42 -1.17 3.01 -3.81
C MET A 42 -0.06 3.99 -4.16
N ILE A 43 -0.27 5.29 -3.94
CA ILE A 43 0.73 6.31 -4.24
C ILE A 43 2.02 6.05 -3.46
N ILE A 44 1.92 5.72 -2.18
CA ILE A 44 3.08 5.37 -1.35
C ILE A 44 3.75 4.11 -1.87
N LEU A 45 3.00 3.03 -2.09
CA LEU A 45 3.54 1.75 -2.57
C LEU A 45 4.25 1.90 -3.92
N CYS A 46 3.70 2.69 -4.83
CA CYS A 46 4.27 2.95 -6.16
C CYS A 46 5.64 3.65 -6.08
N TYR A 47 5.82 4.58 -5.15
CA TYR A 47 7.08 5.30 -5.01
C TYR A 47 8.10 4.57 -4.12
N ARG A 48 7.65 3.70 -3.21
CA ARG A 48 8.52 2.95 -2.29
C ARG A 48 9.02 1.63 -2.86
N SER A 49 8.28 1.00 -3.78
CA SER A 49 8.64 -0.30 -4.35
C SER A 49 8.46 -0.35 -5.87
N PRO A 50 9.56 -0.45 -6.65
CA PRO A 50 9.49 -0.66 -8.09
C PRO A 50 8.78 -1.97 -8.50
N PHE A 51 8.73 -2.95 -7.59
CA PHE A 51 7.98 -4.19 -7.78
C PHE A 51 6.47 -3.93 -7.70
N LEU A 52 6.01 -3.34 -6.58
CA LEU A 52 4.59 -3.01 -6.40
C LEU A 52 4.12 -2.03 -7.47
N ARG A 53 4.93 -1.01 -7.82
CA ARG A 53 4.60 -0.08 -8.90
C ARG A 53 4.25 -0.79 -10.22
N ARG A 54 5.02 -1.82 -10.60
CA ARG A 54 4.76 -2.59 -11.83
C ARG A 54 3.46 -3.36 -11.74
N ILE A 55 3.17 -3.98 -10.60
CA ILE A 55 1.93 -4.72 -10.36
C ILE A 55 0.70 -3.80 -10.38
N LEU A 56 0.80 -2.65 -9.72
CA LEU A 56 -0.30 -1.68 -9.61
C LEU A 56 -0.59 -0.97 -10.94
N ALA A 57 0.44 -0.68 -11.74
CA ALA A 57 0.28 -0.10 -13.06
C ALA A 57 -0.53 -1.00 -14.01
N SER A 58 -0.36 -2.32 -13.90
CA SER A 58 -1.12 -3.30 -14.68
C SER A 58 -2.58 -3.39 -14.24
N ASN A 59 -2.85 -3.26 -12.93
CA ASN A 59 -4.21 -3.32 -12.39
C ASN A 59 -5.03 -2.04 -12.62
N LYS A 60 -4.38 -0.87 -12.72
CA LYS A 60 -5.05 0.43 -12.91
C LYS A 60 -5.94 0.49 -14.17
N LYS A 61 -5.66 -0.33 -15.19
CA LYS A 61 -6.43 -0.35 -16.44
C LYS A 61 -7.84 -0.96 -16.30
N ASN A 62 -8.13 -1.63 -15.19
CA ASN A 62 -9.36 -2.41 -15.01
C ASN A 62 -10.29 -1.88 -13.90
N ASN A 63 -9.91 -0.80 -13.20
CA ASN A 63 -10.66 -0.29 -12.05
C ASN A 63 -11.44 0.98 -12.40
N ASP A 64 -12.69 0.80 -12.84
CA ASP A 64 -13.68 1.86 -13.08
C ASP A 64 -14.23 2.43 -11.75
N GLY A 65 -13.34 2.90 -10.86
CA GLY A 65 -13.71 3.45 -9.55
C GLY A 65 -13.91 2.42 -8.43
N ILE A 66 -13.64 1.14 -8.68
CA ILE A 66 -13.61 0.10 -7.66
C ILE A 66 -12.27 0.14 -6.91
N LEU A 67 -12.31 0.05 -5.58
CA LEU A 67 -11.16 -0.09 -4.69
C LEU A 67 -10.19 -1.16 -5.22
N ALA A 68 -8.89 -0.85 -5.33
CA ALA A 68 -7.94 -1.80 -5.87
C ALA A 68 -7.75 -3.00 -4.94
N HIS A 69 -7.56 -4.18 -5.54
CA HIS A 69 -7.32 -5.42 -4.81
C HIS A 69 -6.22 -6.23 -5.50
N ILE A 70 -5.22 -6.66 -4.74
CA ILE A 70 -4.16 -7.55 -5.21
C ILE A 70 -3.92 -8.69 -4.21
N LYS A 71 -3.46 -9.84 -4.71
CA LYS A 71 -3.21 -11.03 -3.90
C LYS A 71 -1.78 -11.56 -4.07
N PHE A 72 -1.14 -11.91 -2.95
CA PHE A 72 0.18 -12.54 -2.87
C PHE A 72 0.12 -13.86 -2.11
N SER A 73 -0.08 -14.95 -2.84
CA SER A 73 -0.11 -16.31 -2.27
C SER A 73 1.26 -16.87 -1.87
N ASN A 74 2.35 -16.32 -2.40
CA ASN A 74 3.72 -16.84 -2.20
C ASN A 74 4.54 -16.09 -1.14
N ILE A 75 3.91 -15.15 -0.42
CA ILE A 75 4.53 -14.34 0.62
C ILE A 75 3.77 -14.63 1.91
N SER A 76 4.47 -14.80 3.03
CA SER A 76 3.80 -14.96 4.33
C SER A 76 3.30 -13.60 4.84
N PRO A 77 2.15 -13.53 5.52
CA PRO A 77 1.66 -12.31 6.14
C PRO A 77 2.67 -11.60 7.06
N GLU A 78 3.57 -12.33 7.70
CA GLU A 78 4.56 -11.79 8.64
C GLU A 78 5.77 -11.18 7.94
N THR A 79 6.05 -11.63 6.72
CA THR A 79 7.18 -11.15 5.91
C THR A 79 6.79 -9.95 5.06
N PHE A 80 5.53 -9.88 4.64
CA PHE A 80 4.99 -8.78 3.85
C PHE A 80 4.95 -7.48 4.65
#